data_AF-S9UJN7-F1
#
_entry.id   AF-S9UJN7-F1
#
_cell.length_a   1.000
_cell.length_b   1.000
_cell.length_c   1.000
_cell.angle_alpha   90.00
_cell.angle_beta   90.00
_cell.angle_gamma   90.00
#
_symmetry.space_group_name_H-M   'P 1'
#
loop_
_entity.id
_entity.type
_entity.pdbx_description
1 polymer ?
#
loop_
_entity_poly.entity_id
_entity_poly.type
_entity_poly.pdbx_seq_one_letter_code
_entity_poly.pdbx_strand_id
1 'polypeptide(L)'
;MMLTKVEGPDEYGNKTFTFANQYKLEAPKKYDVKEFVGRGAYGIVCSAINTEDDSLVAIKKISCLFEDAVDCKRVLRELKLLAFLDHPNVLRLKDVFNPVNPDTYSDIYVVTQLMETDMQELLRSPKSRLKAGHCQYFFLQLLCALQYIHSAHVIHRDLKPGNLLTDAECNLVLCDFGLARSYASQGDEMTHYVVTRWYRAPELLLVCRDYSYPVDMWAAACLAVEMVTGKPLFPGKDYIHQINLIVELLGTPNLEKDLPPSTSTEAVAYLSSLPSNKEKRLQEYVPELRARFDEPAFFDSFDEPTEGVQHSPAEAFAMFETFVMGMLRYCPERRMTAKQAIAHPWLTDVRGPETEIPGCEAGKVFSWDKDSVALSLPELRALFLEEIRHFHRPKR
;
A
#
# COMPACT_ATOMS: atom_id res chain seq x y z
N MET A 1 16.08 -2.99 -17.65
CA MET A 1 17.55 -2.96 -17.91
C MET A 1 17.99 -4.35 -18.35
N MET A 2 18.97 -4.48 -19.27
CA MET A 2 19.38 -5.79 -19.78
C MET A 2 20.38 -6.51 -18.85
N LEU A 3 20.25 -7.84 -18.76
CA LEU A 3 21.22 -8.74 -18.15
C LEU A 3 22.50 -8.74 -19.00
N THR A 4 23.64 -8.38 -18.42
CA THR A 4 24.92 -8.23 -19.13
C THR A 4 25.90 -9.35 -18.84
N LYS A 5 25.79 -10.03 -17.69
CA LYS A 5 26.69 -11.11 -17.31
C LYS A 5 26.03 -12.07 -16.32
N VAL A 6 26.32 -13.36 -16.45
CA VAL A 6 26.01 -14.39 -15.45
C VAL A 6 27.30 -15.10 -15.06
N GLU A 7 27.57 -15.20 -13.77
CA GLU A 7 28.76 -15.84 -13.19
C GLU A 7 28.34 -16.97 -12.23
N GLY A 8 29.23 -17.95 -12.04
CA GLY A 8 29.03 -19.05 -11.11
C GLY A 8 28.57 -20.38 -11.76
N PRO A 9 28.12 -21.36 -10.95
CA PRO A 9 27.86 -21.22 -9.51
C PRO A 9 29.12 -21.02 -8.66
N ASP A 10 28.99 -20.33 -7.53
CA ASP A 10 30.00 -20.26 -6.46
C ASP A 10 30.06 -21.58 -5.65
N GLU A 11 30.90 -21.62 -4.61
CA GLU A 11 31.05 -22.80 -3.74
C GLU A 11 29.77 -23.16 -2.96
N TYR A 12 28.81 -22.22 -2.85
CA TYR A 12 27.52 -22.40 -2.20
C TYR A 12 26.39 -22.72 -3.19
N GLY A 13 26.71 -22.82 -4.49
CA GLY A 13 25.74 -23.14 -5.54
C GLY A 13 24.96 -21.93 -6.08
N ASN A 14 25.32 -20.70 -5.70
CA ASN A 14 24.66 -19.48 -6.14
C ASN A 14 25.27 -18.96 -7.46
N LYS A 15 24.42 -18.41 -8.33
CA LYS A 15 24.85 -17.67 -9.52
C LYS A 15 24.74 -16.17 -9.26
N THR A 16 25.67 -15.39 -9.83
CA THR A 16 25.62 -13.93 -9.80
C THR A 16 25.16 -13.40 -11.16
N PHE A 17 24.07 -12.65 -11.14
CA PHE A 17 23.48 -12.00 -12.31
C PHE A 17 23.81 -10.51 -12.27
N THR A 18 24.44 -9.98 -13.32
CA THR A 18 24.81 -8.58 -13.43
C THR A 18 23.95 -7.89 -14.49
N PHE A 19 23.26 -6.83 -14.10
CA PHE A 19 22.44 -5.98 -14.98
C PHE A 19 23.14 -4.64 -15.20
N ALA A 20 23.14 -4.17 -16.44
CA ALA A 20 23.76 -2.91 -16.85
C ALA A 20 25.20 -2.70 -16.32
N ASN A 21 25.98 -3.78 -16.16
CA ASN A 21 27.34 -3.79 -15.60
C ASN A 21 27.49 -3.17 -14.20
N GLN A 22 26.39 -2.94 -13.47
CA GLN A 22 26.39 -2.24 -12.19
C GLN A 22 25.64 -3.02 -11.11
N TYR A 23 24.47 -3.52 -11.44
CA TYR A 23 23.55 -4.10 -10.45
C TYR A 23 23.74 -5.61 -10.38
N LYS A 24 24.13 -6.12 -9.22
CA LYS A 24 24.40 -7.56 -9.01
C LYS A 24 23.34 -8.18 -8.11
N LEU A 25 22.80 -9.32 -8.53
CA LEU A 25 21.90 -10.16 -7.76
C LEU A 25 22.48 -11.57 -7.68
N GLU A 26 22.60 -12.11 -6.47
CA GLU A 26 23.01 -13.49 -6.24
C GLU A 26 21.78 -14.34 -5.94
N ALA A 27 21.64 -15.47 -6.61
CA ALA A 27 20.51 -16.37 -6.39
C ALA A 27 20.95 -17.85 -6.45
N PRO A 28 20.35 -18.71 -5.61
CA PRO A 28 20.54 -20.16 -5.70
C PRO A 28 20.12 -20.71 -7.06
N LYS A 29 20.65 -21.88 -7.44
CA LYS A 29 20.28 -22.59 -8.69
C LYS A 29 18.76 -22.78 -8.87
N LYS A 30 17.99 -22.82 -7.76
CA LYS A 30 16.52 -22.88 -7.75
C LYS A 30 15.88 -21.75 -8.58
N TYR A 31 16.49 -20.58 -8.65
CA TYR A 31 15.93 -19.41 -9.30
C TYR A 31 16.67 -19.06 -10.59
N ASP A 32 15.95 -19.10 -11.70
CA ASP A 32 16.43 -18.67 -13.01
C ASP A 32 16.05 -17.20 -13.23
N VAL A 33 16.97 -16.30 -12.86
CA VAL A 33 16.76 -14.85 -12.89
C VAL A 33 16.71 -14.34 -14.34
N LYS A 34 15.67 -13.56 -14.65
CA LYS A 34 15.36 -13.07 -16.01
C LYS A 34 15.65 -11.59 -16.16
N GLU A 35 14.72 -10.73 -15.76
CA GLU A 35 14.72 -9.32 -16.12
C GLU A 35 14.89 -8.42 -14.91
N PHE A 36 15.47 -7.25 -15.13
CA PHE A 36 15.44 -6.18 -14.14
C PHE A 36 14.06 -5.52 -14.16
N VAL A 37 13.34 -5.59 -13.04
CA VAL A 37 12.01 -5.01 -12.88
C VAL A 37 12.11 -3.56 -12.41
N GLY A 38 12.87 -3.30 -11.34
CA GLY A 38 12.91 -1.97 -10.76
C GLY A 38 14.00 -1.74 -9.73
N ARG A 39 14.13 -0.48 -9.33
CA ARG A 39 15.01 -0.06 -8.24
C ARG A 39 14.16 0.52 -7.11
N GLY A 40 14.29 -0.07 -5.93
CA GLY A 40 13.69 0.47 -4.70
C GLY A 40 14.66 1.38 -3.94
N ALA A 41 14.21 1.94 -2.83
CA ALA A 41 15.06 2.73 -1.93
C ALA A 41 16.28 1.93 -1.43
N TYR A 42 16.10 0.62 -1.21
CA TYR A 42 17.09 -0.23 -0.53
C TYR A 42 17.79 -1.24 -1.46
N GLY A 43 17.55 -1.19 -2.78
CA GLY A 43 18.21 -2.11 -3.71
C GLY A 43 17.46 -2.31 -5.02
N ILE A 44 17.47 -3.55 -5.52
CA ILE A 44 16.97 -3.90 -6.87
C ILE A 44 15.94 -5.03 -6.80
N VAL A 45 15.04 -5.05 -7.77
CA VAL A 45 14.06 -6.11 -7.96
C VAL A 45 14.27 -6.71 -9.35
N CYS A 46 14.36 -8.03 -9.41
CA CYS A 46 14.46 -8.79 -10.66
C CYS A 46 13.36 -9.85 -10.72
N SER A 47 12.85 -10.12 -11.91
CA SER A 47 11.99 -11.27 -12.15
C SER A 47 12.84 -12.54 -12.25
N ALA A 48 12.27 -13.67 -11.84
CA ALA A 48 12.88 -14.98 -11.97
C ALA A 48 11.81 -16.05 -12.15
N ILE A 49 12.22 -17.22 -12.64
CA ILE A 49 11.41 -18.44 -12.63
C ILE A 49 11.91 -19.31 -11.49
N ASN A 50 11.01 -19.74 -10.59
CA ASN A 50 11.30 -20.81 -9.66
C ASN A 50 11.30 -22.15 -10.41
N THR A 51 12.46 -22.78 -10.54
CA THR A 51 12.64 -24.01 -11.35
C THR A 51 12.03 -25.27 -10.72
N GLU A 52 11.53 -25.19 -9.48
CA GLU A 52 10.87 -26.32 -8.81
C GLU A 52 9.38 -26.43 -9.17
N ASP A 53 8.71 -25.31 -9.43
CA ASP A 53 7.27 -25.24 -9.69
C ASP A 53 6.89 -24.38 -10.91
N ASP A 54 7.89 -23.91 -11.66
CA ASP A 54 7.80 -23.02 -12.82
C ASP A 54 7.08 -21.69 -12.56
N SER A 55 6.90 -21.29 -11.30
CA SER A 55 6.23 -20.04 -10.96
C SER A 55 7.09 -18.80 -11.23
N LEU A 56 6.46 -17.74 -11.73
CA LEU A 56 7.07 -16.42 -11.88
C LEU A 56 7.15 -15.71 -10.53
N VAL A 57 8.35 -15.26 -10.18
CA VAL A 57 8.63 -14.61 -8.90
C VAL A 57 9.41 -13.31 -9.08
N ALA A 58 9.27 -12.42 -8.10
CA ALA A 58 10.10 -11.23 -7.96
C ALA A 58 11.11 -11.44 -6.81
N ILE A 59 12.40 -11.26 -7.10
CA ILE A 59 13.48 -11.31 -6.12
C ILE A 59 13.94 -9.88 -5.83
N LYS A 60 13.64 -9.41 -4.62
CA LYS A 60 14.07 -8.12 -4.09
C LYS A 60 15.37 -8.31 -3.32
N LYS A 61 16.48 -7.80 -3.87
CA LYS A 61 17.76 -7.68 -3.16
C LYS A 61 17.76 -6.38 -2.37
N ILE A 62 17.99 -6.47 -1.07
CA ILE A 62 18.11 -5.35 -0.15
C ILE A 62 19.58 -5.29 0.28
N SER A 63 20.28 -4.23 -0.11
CA SER A 63 21.71 -4.05 0.12
C SER A 63 21.99 -3.15 1.30
N CYS A 64 23.18 -3.28 1.90
CA CYS A 64 23.65 -2.38 2.95
C CYS A 64 22.69 -2.30 4.16
N LEU A 65 22.02 -3.41 4.47
CA LEU A 65 20.90 -3.46 5.42
C LEU A 65 21.27 -2.99 6.83
N PHE A 66 22.54 -3.11 7.22
CA PHE A 66 23.01 -2.86 8.59
C PHE A 66 23.77 -1.53 8.72
N GLU A 67 23.53 -0.55 7.86
CA GLU A 67 24.13 0.79 7.96
C GLU A 67 23.30 1.74 8.84
N ASP A 68 21.96 1.64 8.79
CA ASP A 68 21.04 2.45 9.57
C ASP A 68 20.05 1.58 10.34
N ALA A 69 19.98 1.74 11.66
CA ALA A 69 19.14 0.90 12.52
C ALA A 69 17.64 1.12 12.31
N VAL A 70 17.21 2.33 11.92
CA VAL A 70 15.80 2.66 11.70
C VAL A 70 15.29 1.97 10.44
N ASP A 71 16.02 2.08 9.34
CA ASP A 71 15.71 1.42 8.08
C ASP A 71 15.85 -0.10 8.17
N CYS A 72 16.88 -0.59 8.86
CA CYS A 72 17.04 -2.02 9.15
C CYS A 72 15.82 -2.60 9.89
N LYS A 73 15.33 -1.88 10.91
CA LYS A 73 14.11 -2.25 11.65
C LYS A 73 12.85 -2.18 10.78
N ARG A 74 12.75 -1.22 9.84
CA ARG A 74 11.65 -1.15 8.86
C ARG A 74 11.62 -2.37 7.95
N VAL A 75 12.76 -2.79 7.42
CA VAL A 75 12.85 -3.98 6.57
C VAL A 75 12.52 -5.25 7.36
N LEU A 76 12.97 -5.36 8.61
CA LEU A 76 12.66 -6.51 9.46
C LEU A 76 11.15 -6.61 9.73
N ARG A 77 10.50 -5.47 9.95
CA ARG A 77 9.04 -5.39 10.12
C ARG A 77 8.31 -5.82 8.85
N GLU A 78 8.73 -5.33 7.70
CA GLU A 78 8.19 -5.72 6.40
C GLU A 78 8.27 -7.24 6.24
N LEU A 79 9.44 -7.84 6.50
CA LEU A 79 9.63 -9.29 6.41
C LEU A 79 8.71 -10.06 7.37
N LYS A 80 8.63 -9.66 8.64
CA LYS A 80 7.75 -10.29 9.64
C LYS A 80 6.27 -10.22 9.26
N LEU A 81 5.82 -9.08 8.73
CA LEU A 81 4.44 -8.91 8.29
C LEU A 81 4.14 -9.75 7.05
N LEU A 82 5.05 -9.77 6.06
CA LEU A 82 4.90 -10.61 4.87
C LEU A 82 4.90 -12.12 5.19
N ALA A 83 5.63 -12.53 6.23
CA ALA A 83 5.60 -13.91 6.72
C ALA A 83 4.32 -14.26 7.51
N PHE A 84 3.68 -13.25 8.11
CA PHE A 84 2.48 -13.41 8.94
C PHE A 84 1.17 -13.32 8.13
N LEU A 85 1.09 -12.41 7.17
CA LEU A 85 -0.12 -12.14 6.39
C LEU A 85 -0.27 -13.15 5.24
N ASP A 86 -1.48 -13.69 5.06
CA ASP A 86 -1.80 -14.63 4.00
C ASP A 86 -3.21 -14.31 3.45
N HIS A 87 -3.25 -13.47 2.42
CA HIS A 87 -4.49 -13.02 1.78
C HIS A 87 -4.23 -12.77 0.28
N PRO A 88 -5.16 -13.07 -0.63
CA PRO A 88 -4.93 -12.93 -2.07
C PRO A 88 -4.60 -11.51 -2.51
N ASN A 89 -5.15 -10.49 -1.84
CA ASN A 89 -4.86 -9.08 -2.12
C ASN A 89 -3.74 -8.47 -1.25
N VAL A 90 -2.89 -9.29 -0.64
CA VAL A 90 -1.68 -8.86 0.08
C VAL A 90 -0.48 -9.59 -0.54
N LEU A 91 0.61 -8.87 -0.78
CA LEU A 91 1.82 -9.43 -1.40
C LEU A 91 2.31 -10.65 -0.60
N ARG A 92 2.40 -11.80 -1.27
CA ARG A 92 2.78 -13.06 -0.62
C ARG A 92 4.29 -13.26 -0.60
N LEU A 93 4.83 -13.53 0.59
CA LEU A 93 6.19 -14.06 0.75
C LEU A 93 6.27 -15.49 0.22
N LYS A 94 7.13 -15.74 -0.77
CA LYS A 94 7.36 -17.07 -1.37
C LYS A 94 8.61 -17.73 -0.82
N ASP A 95 9.67 -16.95 -0.62
CA ASP A 95 10.94 -17.43 -0.06
C ASP A 95 11.77 -16.26 0.49
N VAL A 96 12.78 -16.57 1.30
CA VAL A 96 13.85 -15.64 1.71
C VAL A 96 15.15 -16.41 1.69
N PHE A 97 16.20 -15.87 1.06
CA PHE A 97 17.44 -16.62 0.95
C PHE A 97 18.17 -16.70 2.29
N ASN A 98 18.76 -17.88 2.55
CA ASN A 98 19.74 -18.00 3.61
C ASN A 98 20.98 -17.16 3.24
N PRO A 99 21.48 -16.31 4.15
CA PRO A 99 22.74 -15.63 3.92
C PRO A 99 23.87 -16.66 3.81
N VAL A 100 24.78 -16.45 2.86
CA VAL A 100 25.95 -17.31 2.64
C VAL A 100 26.80 -17.41 3.91
N ASN A 101 27.07 -16.26 4.55
CA ASN A 101 27.74 -16.19 5.84
C ASN A 101 26.84 -15.46 6.86
N PRO A 102 26.24 -16.18 7.82
CA PRO A 102 25.38 -15.59 8.85
C PRO A 102 26.07 -14.51 9.71
N ASP A 103 27.39 -14.55 9.85
CA ASP A 103 28.11 -13.60 10.70
C ASP A 103 28.39 -12.29 9.97
N THR A 104 28.58 -12.33 8.65
CA THR A 104 29.11 -11.19 7.87
C THR A 104 28.19 -10.65 6.78
N TYR A 105 27.01 -11.24 6.53
CA TYR A 105 26.11 -10.78 5.47
C TYR A 105 25.71 -9.29 5.59
N SER A 106 25.62 -8.59 4.47
CA SER A 106 25.14 -7.20 4.38
C SER A 106 23.81 -7.09 3.64
N ASP A 107 23.47 -8.12 2.89
CA ASP A 107 22.38 -8.13 1.93
C ASP A 107 21.38 -9.22 2.30
N ILE A 108 20.09 -8.97 2.07
CA ILE A 108 19.04 -9.99 2.15
C ILE A 108 18.26 -10.05 0.84
N TYR A 109 17.69 -11.21 0.56
CA TYR A 109 16.97 -11.46 -0.68
C TYR A 109 15.59 -12.02 -0.34
N VAL A 110 14.56 -11.26 -0.71
CA VAL A 110 13.16 -11.59 -0.43
C VAL A 110 12.48 -11.95 -1.74
N VAL A 111 11.84 -13.11 -1.80
CA VAL A 111 11.14 -13.63 -2.98
C VAL A 111 9.64 -13.52 -2.76
N THR A 112 8.94 -12.91 -3.72
CA THR A 112 7.49 -12.70 -3.70
C THR A 112 6.88 -13.13 -5.03
N GLN A 113 5.55 -13.15 -5.13
CA GLN A 113 4.90 -13.26 -6.45
C GLN A 113 5.30 -12.09 -7.34
N LEU A 114 5.52 -12.36 -8.63
CA LEU A 114 5.77 -11.31 -9.61
C LEU A 114 4.45 -10.62 -9.96
N MET A 115 4.45 -9.29 -9.94
CA MET A 115 3.38 -8.45 -10.48
C MET A 115 3.96 -7.62 -11.63
N GLU A 116 3.16 -7.32 -12.64
CA GLU A 116 3.67 -6.68 -13.87
C GLU A 116 3.94 -5.19 -13.70
N THR A 117 3.08 -4.49 -12.95
CA THR A 117 3.19 -3.05 -12.75
C THR A 117 2.58 -2.63 -11.42
N ASP A 118 2.59 -1.34 -11.14
CA ASP A 118 1.91 -0.72 -10.01
C ASP A 118 0.86 0.30 -10.48
N MET A 119 -0.08 0.64 -9.60
CA MET A 119 -1.16 1.56 -9.93
C MET A 119 -0.64 2.97 -10.27
N GLN A 120 0.55 3.35 -9.80
CA GLN A 120 1.15 4.65 -10.13
C GLN A 120 1.60 4.72 -11.59
N GLU A 121 2.23 3.66 -12.08
CA GLU A 121 2.61 3.53 -13.49
C GLU A 121 1.37 3.39 -14.37
N LEU A 122 0.39 2.57 -13.95
CA LEU A 122 -0.86 2.38 -14.68
C LEU A 122 -1.62 3.69 -14.87
N LEU A 123 -1.77 4.51 -13.82
CA LEU A 123 -2.48 5.80 -13.90
C LEU A 123 -1.73 6.88 -14.69
N ARG A 124 -0.40 6.77 -14.81
CA ARG A 124 0.40 7.70 -15.64
C ARG A 124 0.42 7.31 -17.12
N SER A 125 0.07 6.07 -17.45
CA SER A 125 0.05 5.60 -18.83
C SER A 125 -1.02 6.34 -19.64
N PRO A 126 -0.64 7.08 -20.70
CA PRO A 126 -1.62 7.75 -21.56
C PRO A 126 -2.47 6.76 -22.36
N LYS A 127 -2.06 5.49 -22.42
CA LYS A 127 -2.75 4.41 -23.12
C LYS A 127 -3.77 3.67 -22.25
N SER A 128 -3.70 3.85 -20.93
CA SER A 128 -4.47 3.07 -19.96
C SER A 128 -5.36 3.99 -19.13
N ARG A 129 -6.53 4.35 -19.65
CA ARG A 129 -7.57 5.03 -18.85
C ARG A 129 -8.48 4.00 -18.22
N LEU A 130 -8.45 3.90 -16.89
CA LEU A 130 -9.32 2.98 -16.17
C LEU A 130 -10.80 3.31 -16.43
N LYS A 131 -11.56 2.26 -16.74
CA LYS A 131 -13.03 2.30 -16.86
C LYS A 131 -13.67 2.15 -15.48
N ALA A 132 -14.97 2.45 -15.37
CA ALA A 132 -15.72 2.38 -14.11
C ALA A 132 -15.58 1.01 -13.44
N GLY A 133 -15.76 -0.07 -14.20
CA GLY A 133 -15.61 -1.44 -13.71
C GLY A 133 -14.19 -1.74 -13.19
N HIS A 134 -13.14 -1.25 -13.84
CA HIS A 134 -11.77 -1.38 -13.33
C HIS A 134 -11.61 -0.67 -11.99
N CYS A 135 -12.08 0.58 -11.89
CA CYS A 135 -11.98 1.35 -10.65
C CYS A 135 -12.71 0.63 -9.51
N GLN A 136 -13.94 0.14 -9.75
CA GLN A 136 -14.70 -0.61 -8.76
C GLN A 136 -13.98 -1.91 -8.35
N TYR A 137 -13.47 -2.67 -9.32
CA TYR A 137 -12.83 -3.97 -9.08
C TYR A 137 -11.50 -3.84 -8.32
N PHE A 138 -10.63 -2.91 -8.74
CA PHE A 138 -9.40 -2.61 -8.00
C PHE A 138 -9.69 -2.13 -6.59
N PHE A 139 -10.71 -1.27 -6.43
CA PHE A 139 -11.03 -0.73 -5.12
C PHE A 139 -11.65 -1.78 -4.19
N LEU A 140 -12.48 -2.69 -4.70
CA LEU A 140 -12.99 -3.83 -3.95
C LEU A 140 -11.82 -4.68 -3.39
N GLN A 141 -10.86 -5.03 -4.24
CA GLN A 141 -9.67 -5.80 -3.84
C GLN A 141 -8.83 -5.07 -2.79
N LEU A 142 -8.63 -3.76 -2.93
CA LEU A 142 -7.96 -2.94 -1.93
C LEU A 142 -8.71 -2.99 -0.59
N LEU A 143 -10.04 -2.82 -0.60
CA LEU A 143 -10.83 -2.88 0.63
C LEU A 143 -10.79 -4.26 1.28
N CYS A 144 -10.78 -5.34 0.51
CA CYS A 144 -10.61 -6.70 1.05
C CYS A 144 -9.25 -6.85 1.74
N ALA A 145 -8.17 -6.35 1.13
CA ALA A 145 -6.85 -6.31 1.77
C ALA A 145 -6.88 -5.50 3.08
N LEU A 146 -7.53 -4.32 3.07
CA LEU A 146 -7.65 -3.46 4.25
C LEU A 146 -8.46 -4.12 5.37
N GLN A 147 -9.60 -4.72 5.06
CA GLN A 147 -10.40 -5.46 6.04
C GLN A 147 -9.56 -6.57 6.70
N TYR A 148 -8.81 -7.32 5.89
CA TYR A 148 -7.93 -8.39 6.38
C TYR A 148 -6.85 -7.85 7.30
N ILE A 149 -6.03 -6.89 6.87
CA ILE A 149 -4.93 -6.37 7.72
C ILE A 149 -5.44 -5.63 8.96
N HIS A 150 -6.58 -4.93 8.86
CA HIS A 150 -7.17 -4.22 10.01
C HIS A 150 -7.67 -5.20 11.06
N SER A 151 -8.27 -6.32 10.67
CA SER A 151 -8.64 -7.39 11.61
C SER A 151 -7.43 -8.03 12.30
N ALA A 152 -6.27 -8.07 11.61
CA ALA A 152 -4.98 -8.47 12.20
C ALA A 152 -4.34 -7.39 13.10
N HIS A 153 -5.01 -6.25 13.33
CA HIS A 153 -4.51 -5.05 14.02
C HIS A 153 -3.25 -4.46 13.38
N VAL A 154 -3.13 -4.57 12.06
CA VAL A 154 -2.06 -3.95 11.27
C VAL A 154 -2.63 -2.72 10.58
N ILE A 155 -1.97 -1.58 10.73
CA ILE A 155 -2.26 -0.33 10.02
C ILE A 155 -1.18 -0.15 8.96
N HIS A 156 -1.55 0.08 7.69
CA HIS A 156 -0.60 0.20 6.59
C HIS A 156 0.17 1.54 6.64
N ARG A 157 -0.54 2.66 6.81
CA ARG A 157 -0.04 4.04 6.98
C ARG A 157 0.63 4.69 5.78
N ASP A 158 0.96 3.94 4.74
CA ASP A 158 1.57 4.49 3.51
C ASP A 158 0.85 4.00 2.24
N LEU A 159 -0.49 4.02 2.26
CA LEU A 159 -1.26 3.74 1.05
C LEU A 159 -1.05 4.84 0.02
N LYS A 160 -0.63 4.44 -1.18
CA LYS A 160 -0.39 5.28 -2.35
C LYS A 160 -0.39 4.38 -3.60
N PRO A 161 -0.56 4.92 -4.83
CA PRO A 161 -0.64 4.10 -6.03
C PRO A 161 0.56 3.18 -6.23
N GLY A 162 1.78 3.62 -5.87
CA GLY A 162 3.00 2.82 -6.01
C GLY A 162 3.09 1.62 -5.07
N ASN A 163 2.20 1.52 -4.07
CA ASN A 163 2.12 0.39 -3.14
C ASN A 163 0.96 -0.57 -3.48
N LEU A 164 0.29 -0.36 -4.62
CA LEU A 164 -0.75 -1.24 -5.15
C LEU A 164 -0.23 -1.87 -6.44
N LEU A 165 0.21 -3.12 -6.36
CA LEU A 165 0.73 -3.85 -7.52
C LEU A 165 -0.43 -4.51 -8.28
N THR A 166 -0.31 -4.62 -9.60
CA THR A 166 -1.33 -5.24 -10.46
C THR A 166 -0.72 -6.02 -11.63
N ASP A 167 -1.50 -6.96 -12.17
CA ASP A 167 -1.20 -7.74 -13.37
C ASP A 167 -2.24 -7.49 -14.49
N ALA A 168 -2.07 -8.17 -15.62
CA ALA A 168 -2.92 -8.07 -16.81
C ALA A 168 -4.37 -8.52 -16.54
N GLU A 169 -4.57 -9.43 -15.60
CA GLU A 169 -5.88 -9.93 -15.15
C GLU A 169 -6.56 -8.98 -14.14
N CYS A 170 -5.97 -7.82 -13.87
CA CYS A 170 -6.46 -6.82 -12.90
C CYS A 170 -6.52 -7.36 -11.46
N ASN A 171 -5.69 -8.34 -11.09
CA ASN A 171 -5.52 -8.73 -9.70
C ASN A 171 -4.68 -7.66 -9.00
N LEU A 172 -5.15 -7.18 -7.86
CA LEU A 172 -4.46 -6.19 -7.05
C LEU A 172 -3.91 -6.81 -5.77
N VAL A 173 -2.64 -6.53 -5.49
CA VAL A 173 -2.01 -6.88 -4.21
C VAL A 173 -1.39 -5.65 -3.55
N LEU A 174 -1.66 -5.51 -2.25
CA LEU A 174 -1.09 -4.48 -1.40
C LEU A 174 0.33 -4.87 -0.95
N CYS A 175 1.30 -3.97 -1.07
CA CYS A 175 2.69 -4.18 -0.69
C CYS A 175 3.27 -3.03 0.15
N ASP A 176 4.53 -3.18 0.58
CA ASP A 176 5.31 -2.19 1.35
C ASP A 176 4.78 -1.89 2.77
N PHE A 177 4.97 -2.87 3.65
CA PHE A 177 4.61 -2.77 5.06
C PHE A 177 5.71 -2.14 5.95
N GLY A 178 6.71 -1.47 5.36
CA GLY A 178 7.85 -0.91 6.13
C GLY A 178 7.44 0.15 7.15
N LEU A 179 6.37 0.90 6.85
CA LEU A 179 5.77 1.90 7.73
C LEU A 179 4.57 1.38 8.53
N ALA A 180 4.17 0.13 8.31
CA ALA A 180 3.03 -0.45 9.00
C ALA A 180 3.29 -0.56 10.51
N ARG A 181 2.23 -0.55 11.32
CA ARG A 181 2.32 -0.64 12.78
C ARG A 181 1.21 -1.50 13.36
N SER A 182 1.51 -2.17 14.47
CA SER A 182 0.48 -2.77 15.31
C SER A 182 -0.25 -1.68 16.09
N TYR A 183 -1.50 -1.95 16.52
CA TYR A 183 -2.25 -0.99 17.33
C TYR A 183 -1.55 -0.67 18.67
N ALA A 184 -0.73 -1.59 19.20
CA ALA A 184 -0.04 -1.48 20.47
C ALA A 184 1.29 -0.69 20.42
N SER A 185 1.79 -0.34 19.23
CA SER A 185 3.13 0.26 19.01
C SER A 185 3.13 1.78 18.82
N GLN A 186 2.14 2.50 19.37
CA GLN A 186 2.00 3.95 19.19
C GLN A 186 2.95 4.70 20.15
N GLY A 187 3.97 5.38 19.63
CA GLY A 187 4.91 6.14 20.48
C GLY A 187 6.20 6.64 19.83
N ASP A 188 6.56 6.17 18.63
CA ASP A 188 7.81 6.57 17.98
C ASP A 188 7.63 7.83 17.12
N GLU A 189 8.51 8.83 17.29
CA GLU A 189 8.49 10.08 16.53
C GLU A 189 8.61 9.81 15.03
N MET A 190 7.69 10.38 14.26
CA MET A 190 7.73 10.28 12.81
C MET A 190 8.93 11.08 12.28
N THR A 191 9.81 10.46 11.52
CA THR A 191 10.77 11.20 10.69
C THR A 191 9.99 11.94 9.61
N HIS A 192 9.66 13.21 9.87
CA HIS A 192 8.66 13.99 9.15
C HIS A 192 8.97 14.31 7.68
N TYR A 193 10.12 13.90 7.11
CA TYR A 193 10.72 14.68 6.02
C TYR A 193 10.84 14.05 4.61
N VAL A 194 10.51 12.78 4.34
CA VAL A 194 10.86 12.20 3.01
C VAL A 194 9.83 11.23 2.40
N VAL A 195 8.52 11.47 2.56
CA VAL A 195 7.48 10.64 1.91
C VAL A 195 6.34 11.48 1.35
N THR A 196 5.71 11.02 0.27
CA THR A 196 4.50 11.60 -0.34
C THR A 196 3.41 11.79 0.71
N ARG A 197 3.01 13.05 0.95
CA ARG A 197 2.02 13.41 1.99
C ARG A 197 0.56 13.43 1.51
N TRP A 198 0.34 13.25 0.21
CA TRP A 198 -0.95 13.46 -0.45
C TRP A 198 -2.09 12.58 0.08
N TYR A 199 -1.74 11.42 0.64
CA TYR A 199 -2.67 10.43 1.18
C TYR A 199 -2.73 10.43 2.72
N ARG A 200 -1.99 11.32 3.40
CA ARG A 200 -1.96 11.35 4.88
C ARG A 200 -3.27 11.92 5.42
N ALA A 201 -3.83 11.20 6.38
CA ALA A 201 -5.02 11.63 7.11
C ALA A 201 -4.76 12.88 7.97
N PRO A 202 -5.78 13.71 8.26
CA PRO A 202 -5.65 14.92 9.06
C PRO A 202 -4.97 14.68 10.41
N GLU A 203 -5.28 13.61 11.14
CA GLU A 203 -4.68 13.28 12.44
C GLU A 203 -3.19 12.94 12.35
N LEU A 204 -2.74 12.34 11.24
CA LEU A 204 -1.31 12.10 10.98
C LEU A 204 -0.59 13.39 10.60
N LEU A 205 -1.31 14.30 9.93
CA LEU A 205 -0.79 15.64 9.72
C LEU A 205 -0.70 16.30 11.10
N LEU A 206 -1.80 16.54 11.81
CA LEU A 206 -1.92 17.32 13.05
C LEU A 206 -1.17 16.75 14.27
N VAL A 207 -0.30 15.76 14.06
CA VAL A 207 0.60 15.14 15.06
C VAL A 207 -0.18 14.59 16.25
N CYS A 208 -1.32 13.95 15.97
CA CYS A 208 -2.08 13.23 16.98
C CYS A 208 -1.31 11.98 17.39
N ARG A 209 -1.24 11.72 18.70
CA ARG A 209 -0.53 10.54 19.24
C ARG A 209 -1.35 9.26 19.13
N ASP A 210 -2.67 9.40 19.14
CA ASP A 210 -3.62 8.29 19.08
C ASP A 210 -4.22 8.20 17.66
N TYR A 211 -3.71 7.28 16.85
CA TYR A 211 -4.25 7.02 15.51
C TYR A 211 -4.39 5.52 15.27
N SER A 212 -5.39 5.11 14.49
CA SER A 212 -5.68 3.70 14.23
C SER A 212 -5.92 3.45 12.74
N TYR A 213 -6.51 2.30 12.40
CA TYR A 213 -6.87 1.91 11.04
C TYR A 213 -7.65 2.95 10.20
N PRO A 214 -8.43 3.92 10.75
CA PRO A 214 -9.10 4.92 9.92
C PRO A 214 -8.16 5.80 9.08
N VAL A 215 -6.86 5.88 9.41
CA VAL A 215 -5.87 6.59 8.57
C VAL A 215 -5.75 5.95 7.18
N ASP A 216 -5.87 4.63 7.10
CA ASP A 216 -5.83 3.90 5.82
C ASP A 216 -7.12 4.15 5.03
N MET A 217 -8.27 4.26 5.70
CA MET A 217 -9.54 4.56 5.05
C MET A 217 -9.55 5.97 4.43
N TRP A 218 -8.91 6.95 5.07
CA TRP A 218 -8.68 8.27 4.46
C TRP A 218 -7.83 8.16 3.18
N ALA A 219 -6.71 7.46 3.26
CA ALA A 219 -5.83 7.28 2.11
C ALA A 219 -6.53 6.53 0.96
N ALA A 220 -7.36 5.53 1.29
CA ALA A 220 -8.21 4.84 0.33
C ALA A 220 -9.20 5.80 -0.35
N ALA A 221 -9.81 6.74 0.37
CA ALA A 221 -10.68 7.76 -0.23
C ALA A 221 -9.94 8.62 -1.27
N CYS A 222 -8.72 9.06 -0.96
CA CYS A 222 -7.87 9.78 -1.91
C CYS A 222 -7.55 8.93 -3.16
N LEU A 223 -7.23 7.64 -2.96
CA LEU A 223 -6.95 6.69 -4.04
C LEU A 223 -8.18 6.44 -4.93
N ALA A 224 -9.39 6.39 -4.37
CA ALA A 224 -10.61 6.21 -5.15
C ALA A 224 -10.78 7.32 -6.20
N VAL A 225 -10.57 8.58 -5.78
CA VAL A 225 -10.64 9.74 -6.67
C VAL A 225 -9.53 9.70 -7.72
N GLU A 226 -8.31 9.33 -7.30
CA GLU A 226 -7.16 9.26 -8.21
C GLU A 226 -7.28 8.13 -9.24
N MET A 227 -7.85 6.98 -8.89
CA MET A 227 -8.12 5.91 -9.85
C MET A 227 -9.10 6.34 -10.96
N VAL A 228 -10.13 7.13 -10.61
CA VAL A 228 -11.10 7.63 -11.58
C VAL A 228 -10.52 8.74 -12.45
N THR A 229 -9.80 9.68 -11.84
CA THR A 229 -9.36 10.92 -12.51
C THR A 229 -7.96 10.85 -13.09
N GLY A 230 -7.14 9.89 -12.64
CA GLY A 230 -5.70 9.84 -12.90
C GLY A 230 -4.90 10.93 -12.17
N LYS A 231 -5.53 11.69 -11.26
CA LYS A 231 -4.90 12.83 -10.56
C LYS A 231 -5.06 12.71 -9.04
N PRO A 232 -4.02 13.03 -8.25
CA PRO A 232 -4.11 13.01 -6.80
C PRO A 232 -5.13 14.03 -6.29
N LEU A 233 -5.94 13.64 -5.31
CA LEU A 233 -6.97 14.50 -4.71
C LEU A 233 -6.38 15.72 -3.98
N PHE A 234 -5.27 15.53 -3.26
CA PHE A 234 -4.63 16.59 -2.47
C PHE A 234 -3.11 16.66 -2.72
N PRO A 235 -2.65 17.30 -3.80
CA PRO A 235 -1.23 17.40 -4.14
C PRO A 235 -0.49 18.50 -3.34
N GLY A 236 -0.49 18.39 -2.01
CA GLY A 236 0.14 19.37 -1.12
C GLY A 236 1.67 19.42 -1.27
N LYS A 237 2.17 20.65 -1.44
CA LYS A 237 3.61 20.96 -1.62
C LYS A 237 4.39 20.81 -0.31
N ASP A 238 3.75 21.16 0.79
CA ASP A 238 4.22 21.06 2.15
C ASP A 238 3.03 20.72 3.06
N TYR A 239 3.29 20.65 4.35
CA TYR A 239 2.31 20.27 5.36
C TYR A 239 1.14 21.27 5.48
N ILE A 240 1.45 22.56 5.46
CA ILE A 240 0.47 23.65 5.61
C ILE A 240 -0.42 23.68 4.37
N HIS A 241 0.19 23.59 3.18
CA HIS A 241 -0.54 23.49 1.93
C HIS A 241 -1.43 22.23 1.88
N GLN A 242 -0.96 21.08 2.37
CA GLN A 242 -1.77 19.87 2.44
C GLN A 242 -3.02 20.07 3.31
N ILE A 243 -2.90 20.68 4.49
CA ILE A 243 -4.06 20.98 5.35
C ILE A 243 -5.00 21.97 4.67
N ASN A 244 -4.48 23.02 4.03
CA ASN A 244 -5.31 24.00 3.34
C ASN A 244 -6.15 23.35 2.23
N LEU A 245 -5.59 22.42 1.45
CA LEU A 245 -6.34 21.68 0.43
C LEU A 245 -7.47 20.84 1.04
N ILE A 246 -7.22 20.22 2.19
CA ILE A 246 -8.24 19.45 2.93
C ILE A 246 -9.37 20.37 3.42
N VAL A 247 -9.02 21.50 4.06
CA VAL A 247 -9.97 22.51 4.56
C VAL A 247 -10.74 23.15 3.41
N GLU A 248 -10.14 23.28 2.23
CA GLU A 248 -10.83 23.82 1.06
C GLU A 248 -11.99 22.92 0.60
N LEU A 249 -11.83 21.60 0.66
CA LEU A 249 -12.89 20.64 0.32
C LEU A 249 -13.86 20.44 1.48
N LEU A 250 -13.35 20.09 2.68
CA LEU A 250 -14.18 19.70 3.83
C LEU A 250 -14.71 20.88 4.65
N GLY A 251 -14.27 22.11 4.37
CA GLY A 251 -14.53 23.26 5.22
C GLY A 251 -13.68 23.27 6.48
N THR A 252 -13.86 24.30 7.31
CA THR A 252 -13.11 24.42 8.58
C THR A 252 -13.64 23.39 9.60
N PRO A 253 -12.77 22.57 10.22
CA PRO A 253 -13.22 21.55 11.17
C PRO A 253 -13.81 22.18 12.44
N ASN A 254 -14.81 21.52 13.03
CA ASN A 254 -15.22 21.84 14.39
C ASN A 254 -14.18 21.27 15.38
N LEU A 255 -13.43 22.16 16.03
CA LEU A 255 -12.28 21.78 16.86
C LEU A 255 -12.62 20.81 18.01
N GLU A 256 -13.85 20.84 18.54
CA GLU A 256 -14.29 19.95 19.62
C GLU A 256 -14.82 18.61 19.11
N LYS A 257 -15.52 18.62 17.97
CA LYS A 257 -16.27 17.45 17.48
C LYS A 257 -15.52 16.65 16.42
N ASP A 258 -14.58 17.27 15.73
CA ASP A 258 -13.96 16.71 14.54
C ASP A 258 -12.47 16.37 14.74
N LEU A 259 -11.83 16.92 15.77
CA LEU A 259 -10.42 16.66 16.06
C LEU A 259 -10.26 15.71 17.25
N PRO A 260 -9.28 14.78 17.21
CA PRO A 260 -8.94 13.96 18.36
C PRO A 260 -8.52 14.83 19.58
N PRO A 261 -8.84 14.42 20.82
CA PRO A 261 -8.42 15.15 22.02
C PRO A 261 -6.90 15.30 22.14
N SER A 262 -6.13 14.39 21.53
CA SER A 262 -4.66 14.40 21.52
C SER A 262 -4.04 15.36 20.49
N THR A 263 -4.83 16.19 19.80
CA THR A 263 -4.34 17.13 18.79
C THR A 263 -3.43 18.18 19.41
N SER A 264 -2.32 18.55 18.74
CA SER A 264 -1.36 19.50 19.32
C SER A 264 -1.94 20.93 19.42
N THR A 265 -1.48 21.70 20.40
CA THR A 265 -1.90 23.09 20.61
C THR A 265 -1.58 23.96 19.40
N GLU A 266 -0.45 23.72 18.73
CA GLU A 266 -0.02 24.44 17.53
C GLU A 266 -0.96 24.16 16.35
N ALA A 267 -1.37 22.90 16.19
CA ALA A 267 -2.31 22.48 15.16
C ALA A 267 -3.69 23.12 15.38
N VAL A 268 -4.19 23.13 16.62
CA VAL A 268 -5.44 23.79 16.99
C VAL A 268 -5.36 25.30 16.75
N ALA A 269 -4.28 25.96 17.15
CA ALA A 269 -4.08 27.40 16.94
C ALA A 269 -4.04 27.75 15.45
N TYR A 270 -3.35 26.94 14.64
CA TYR A 270 -3.30 27.11 13.20
C TYR A 270 -4.68 26.98 12.56
N LEU A 271 -5.43 25.90 12.85
CA LEU A 271 -6.79 25.70 12.32
C LEU A 271 -7.75 26.81 12.76
N SER A 272 -7.62 27.32 13.99
CA SER A 272 -8.41 28.45 14.50
C SER A 272 -8.12 29.76 13.78
N SER A 273 -6.92 29.91 13.20
CA SER A 273 -6.53 31.11 12.45
C SER A 273 -7.06 31.14 11.02
N LEU A 274 -7.52 29.99 10.49
CA LEU A 274 -8.03 29.90 9.13
C LEU A 274 -9.42 30.55 9.01
N PRO A 275 -9.76 31.13 7.85
CA PRO A 275 -11.10 31.64 7.60
C PRO A 275 -12.13 30.51 7.67
N SER A 276 -13.36 30.84 8.11
CA SER A 276 -14.45 29.88 8.14
C SER A 276 -14.91 29.53 6.72
N ASN A 277 -14.68 28.27 6.34
CA ASN A 277 -15.06 27.71 5.05
C ASN A 277 -16.17 26.65 5.24
N LYS A 278 -17.12 26.61 4.30
CA LYS A 278 -18.14 25.55 4.24
C LYS A 278 -17.63 24.36 3.43
N GLU A 279 -18.11 23.17 3.76
CA GLU A 279 -17.89 21.95 2.94
C GLU A 279 -18.38 22.20 1.51
N LYS A 280 -17.55 21.86 0.53
CA LYS A 280 -17.86 21.92 -0.91
C LYS A 280 -18.34 20.54 -1.40
N ARG A 281 -19.10 20.51 -2.50
CA ARG A 281 -19.36 19.24 -3.19
C ARG A 281 -18.08 18.72 -3.86
N LEU A 282 -17.93 17.41 -3.97
CA LEU A 282 -16.70 16.83 -4.54
C LEU A 282 -16.51 17.25 -6.00
N GLN A 283 -17.61 17.36 -6.76
CA GLN A 283 -17.60 17.87 -8.14
C GLN A 283 -17.20 19.35 -8.27
N GLU A 284 -17.39 20.16 -7.24
CA GLU A 284 -16.99 21.58 -7.26
C GLU A 284 -15.48 21.71 -7.03
N TYR A 285 -14.91 20.83 -6.23
CA TYR A 285 -13.48 20.79 -5.93
C TYR A 285 -12.67 20.06 -7.01
N VAL A 286 -13.23 18.99 -7.58
CA VAL A 286 -12.61 18.20 -8.67
C VAL A 286 -13.58 18.13 -9.86
N PRO A 287 -13.68 19.19 -10.69
CA PRO A 287 -14.59 19.21 -11.84
C PRO A 287 -14.33 18.08 -12.83
N GLU A 288 -13.08 17.66 -12.99
CA GLU A 288 -12.70 16.54 -13.87
C GLU A 288 -13.30 15.21 -13.43
N LEU A 289 -13.62 15.05 -12.15
CA LEU A 289 -14.29 13.85 -11.65
C LEU A 289 -15.70 13.75 -12.23
N ARG A 290 -16.48 14.84 -12.18
CA ARG A 290 -17.82 14.85 -12.77
C ARG A 290 -17.76 14.65 -14.28
N ALA A 291 -16.85 15.37 -14.95
CA ALA A 291 -16.64 15.22 -16.38
C ALA A 291 -16.33 13.77 -16.78
N ARG A 292 -15.53 13.06 -15.97
CA ARG A 292 -15.20 11.65 -16.23
C ARG A 292 -16.42 10.74 -16.20
N PHE A 293 -17.33 10.93 -15.25
CA PHE A 293 -18.59 10.17 -15.20
C PHE A 293 -19.51 10.53 -16.36
N ASP A 294 -19.43 11.72 -16.92
CA ASP A 294 -20.25 12.09 -18.09
C ASP A 294 -19.68 11.54 -19.42
N GLU A 295 -18.49 10.93 -19.42
CA GLU A 295 -17.91 10.26 -20.60
C GLU A 295 -18.54 8.87 -20.80
N PRO A 296 -19.28 8.59 -21.91
CA PRO A 296 -19.90 7.28 -22.13
C PRO A 296 -18.88 6.14 -22.12
N ALA A 297 -17.70 6.37 -22.71
CA ALA A 297 -16.61 5.39 -22.79
C ALA A 297 -16.04 4.98 -21.41
N PHE A 298 -16.37 5.71 -20.34
CA PHE A 298 -16.01 5.31 -18.98
C PHE A 298 -16.78 4.05 -18.52
N PHE A 299 -18.00 3.85 -19.02
CA PHE A 299 -18.86 2.74 -18.64
C PHE A 299 -18.90 1.59 -19.65
N ASP A 300 -18.19 1.70 -20.77
CA ASP A 300 -18.10 0.63 -21.77
C ASP A 300 -17.68 -0.69 -21.10
N SER A 301 -18.50 -1.72 -21.17
CA SER A 301 -18.29 -2.99 -20.45
C SER A 301 -17.03 -3.73 -20.87
N PHE A 302 -16.61 -4.69 -20.03
CA PHE A 302 -15.47 -5.58 -20.27
C PHE A 302 -15.85 -6.76 -21.18
N ASP A 303 -17.09 -7.24 -21.05
CA ASP A 303 -17.75 -8.25 -21.88
C ASP A 303 -19.20 -7.82 -22.14
N GLU A 304 -19.91 -8.53 -23.02
CA GLU A 304 -21.28 -8.24 -23.50
C GLU A 304 -22.25 -7.69 -22.43
N PRO A 305 -23.24 -6.85 -22.84
CA PRO A 305 -24.14 -6.18 -21.91
C PRO A 305 -24.83 -7.18 -20.97
N THR A 306 -24.42 -7.16 -19.71
CA THR A 306 -25.15 -7.84 -18.65
C THR A 306 -26.50 -7.16 -18.47
N GLU A 307 -27.57 -7.95 -18.34
CA GLU A 307 -28.96 -7.51 -18.11
C GLU A 307 -29.17 -6.88 -16.72
N GLY A 308 -28.18 -6.14 -16.21
CA GLY A 308 -28.23 -5.40 -14.97
C GLY A 308 -28.90 -4.03 -15.13
N VAL A 309 -29.37 -3.47 -14.02
CA VAL A 309 -29.90 -2.10 -13.96
C VAL A 309 -28.80 -1.13 -14.36
N GLN A 310 -28.87 -0.56 -15.56
CA GLN A 310 -27.95 0.48 -15.98
C GLN A 310 -28.20 1.75 -15.16
N HIS A 311 -27.29 2.06 -14.23
CA HIS A 311 -27.28 3.32 -13.53
C HIS A 311 -26.97 4.46 -14.51
N SER A 312 -27.72 5.56 -14.41
CA SER A 312 -27.35 6.77 -15.13
C SER A 312 -25.99 7.30 -14.63
N PRO A 313 -25.22 8.02 -15.47
CA PRO A 313 -23.99 8.70 -15.04
C PRO A 313 -24.15 9.55 -13.77
N ALA A 314 -25.32 10.16 -13.58
CA ALA A 314 -25.67 10.94 -12.39
C ALA A 314 -25.80 10.09 -11.14
N GLU A 315 -26.49 8.95 -11.22
CA GLU A 315 -26.65 8.01 -10.10
C GLU A 315 -25.32 7.35 -9.75
N ALA A 316 -24.55 6.92 -10.75
CA ALA A 316 -23.22 6.33 -10.55
C ALA A 316 -22.28 7.33 -9.84
N PHE A 317 -22.28 8.59 -10.27
CA PHE A 317 -21.51 9.65 -9.61
C PHE A 317 -21.99 9.90 -8.17
N ALA A 318 -23.31 9.97 -7.94
CA ALA A 318 -23.85 10.19 -6.60
C ALA A 318 -23.42 9.08 -5.63
N MET A 319 -23.46 7.81 -6.07
CA MET A 319 -22.96 6.69 -5.28
C MET A 319 -21.45 6.78 -5.04
N PHE A 320 -20.66 7.17 -6.04
CA PHE A 320 -19.23 7.38 -5.86
C PHE A 320 -18.92 8.52 -4.87
N GLU A 321 -19.66 9.63 -4.95
CA GLU A 321 -19.48 10.76 -4.05
C GLU A 321 -19.82 10.39 -2.60
N THR A 322 -20.93 9.68 -2.35
CA THR A 322 -21.26 9.20 -0.99
C THR A 322 -20.24 8.20 -0.47
N PHE A 323 -19.70 7.37 -1.36
CA PHE A 323 -18.66 6.40 -1.02
C PHE A 323 -17.37 7.10 -0.56
N VAL A 324 -16.83 8.03 -1.34
CA VAL A 324 -15.63 8.79 -1.00
C VAL A 324 -15.85 9.62 0.26
N MET A 325 -16.94 10.38 0.34
CA MET A 325 -17.23 11.26 1.48
C MET A 325 -17.57 10.48 2.76
N GLY A 326 -17.95 9.21 2.68
CA GLY A 326 -18.10 8.34 3.85
C GLY A 326 -16.76 7.95 4.48
N MET A 327 -15.65 8.00 3.73
CA MET A 327 -14.29 7.76 4.23
C MET A 327 -13.52 9.06 4.50
N LEU A 328 -13.86 10.15 3.81
CA LEU A 328 -13.17 11.43 3.88
C LEU A 328 -13.74 12.35 4.98
N ARG A 329 -13.53 11.97 6.25
CA ARG A 329 -13.98 12.75 7.43
C ARG A 329 -12.83 13.15 8.33
N TYR A 330 -12.92 14.32 8.96
CA TYR A 330 -11.95 14.76 9.97
C TYR A 330 -11.88 13.78 11.14
N CYS A 331 -13.02 13.55 11.82
CA CYS A 331 -13.15 12.60 12.92
C CYS A 331 -12.91 11.16 12.43
N PRO A 332 -11.84 10.48 12.88
CA PRO A 332 -11.50 9.13 12.44
C PRO A 332 -12.63 8.12 12.65
N GLU A 333 -13.36 8.23 13.76
CA GLU A 333 -14.43 7.33 14.18
C GLU A 333 -15.68 7.44 13.30
N ARG A 334 -15.84 8.54 12.56
CA ARG A 334 -16.94 8.74 11.60
C ARG A 334 -16.62 8.22 10.21
N ARG A 335 -15.39 7.76 9.95
CA ARG A 335 -15.04 7.17 8.65
C ARG A 335 -15.61 5.76 8.53
N MET A 336 -16.08 5.41 7.34
CA MET A 336 -16.43 4.02 7.04
C MET A 336 -15.22 3.11 7.28
N THR A 337 -15.47 1.98 7.92
CA THR A 337 -14.55 0.83 7.96
C THR A 337 -14.46 0.19 6.57
N ALA A 338 -13.42 -0.61 6.32
CA ALA A 338 -13.30 -1.37 5.08
C ALA A 338 -14.52 -2.27 4.83
N LYS A 339 -15.04 -2.93 5.88
CA LYS A 339 -16.25 -3.76 5.84
C LYS A 339 -17.50 -2.97 5.42
N GLN A 340 -17.68 -1.77 5.96
CA GLN A 340 -18.79 -0.89 5.58
C GLN A 340 -18.64 -0.36 4.14
N ALA A 341 -17.41 -0.03 3.74
CA ALA A 341 -17.12 0.41 2.38
C ALA A 341 -17.38 -0.71 1.34
N ILE A 342 -17.01 -1.96 1.63
CA ILE A 342 -17.34 -3.13 0.79
C ILE A 342 -18.85 -3.29 0.65
N ALA A 343 -19.61 -2.98 1.71
CA ALA A 343 -21.07 -3.05 1.68
C ALA A 343 -21.74 -1.94 0.84
N HIS A 344 -21.02 -0.89 0.44
CA HIS A 344 -21.58 0.32 -0.18
C HIS A 344 -22.16 0.06 -1.59
N PRO A 345 -23.28 0.72 -1.98
CA PRO A 345 -23.93 0.54 -3.28
C PRO A 345 -23.03 0.73 -4.51
N TRP A 346 -22.04 1.62 -4.44
CA TRP A 346 -21.07 1.86 -5.51
C TRP A 346 -20.30 0.59 -5.95
N LEU A 347 -20.15 -0.41 -5.09
CA LEU A 347 -19.44 -1.65 -5.41
C LEU A 347 -20.38 -2.81 -5.79
N THR A 348 -21.69 -2.58 -5.89
CA THR A 348 -22.68 -3.66 -6.13
C THR A 348 -22.39 -4.42 -7.42
N ASP A 349 -22.04 -3.72 -8.50
CA ASP A 349 -21.89 -4.32 -9.83
C ASP A 349 -20.70 -5.27 -9.95
N VAL A 350 -19.69 -5.10 -9.08
CA VAL A 350 -18.48 -5.93 -9.05
C VAL A 350 -18.48 -6.92 -7.89
N ARG A 351 -19.55 -6.96 -7.08
CA ARG A 351 -19.71 -7.94 -6.01
C ARG A 351 -20.49 -9.15 -6.53
N GLY A 352 -19.83 -10.29 -6.54
CA GLY A 352 -20.42 -11.60 -6.85
C GLY A 352 -19.65 -12.75 -6.21
N PRO A 353 -20.15 -13.99 -6.34
CA PRO A 353 -19.52 -15.19 -5.76
C PRO A 353 -18.06 -15.40 -6.16
N GLU A 354 -17.69 -14.97 -7.37
CA GLU A 354 -16.30 -15.05 -7.86
C GLU A 354 -15.38 -13.98 -7.27
N THR A 355 -15.96 -12.93 -6.67
CA THR A 355 -15.24 -11.85 -5.97
C THR A 355 -15.38 -11.95 -4.44
N GLU A 356 -16.17 -12.90 -3.93
CA GLU A 356 -16.21 -13.23 -2.50
C GLU A 356 -14.88 -13.88 -2.13
N ILE A 357 -13.94 -13.06 -1.67
CA ILE A 357 -12.63 -13.52 -1.23
C ILE A 357 -12.79 -14.28 0.09
N PRO A 358 -12.42 -15.58 0.16
CA PRO A 358 -12.47 -16.33 1.41
C PRO A 358 -11.54 -15.69 2.46
N GLY A 359 -12.03 -15.50 3.68
CA GLY A 359 -11.19 -15.09 4.81
C GLY A 359 -10.81 -13.61 4.84
N CYS A 360 -11.78 -12.71 4.69
CA CYS A 360 -11.56 -11.25 4.86
C CYS A 360 -11.17 -10.82 6.29
N GLU A 361 -11.08 -11.74 7.24
CA GLU A 361 -10.63 -11.49 8.61
C GLU A 361 -9.47 -12.44 8.95
N ALA A 362 -8.39 -11.89 9.50
CA ALA A 362 -7.25 -12.65 9.96
C ALA A 362 -7.62 -13.46 11.20
N GLY A 363 -7.30 -14.76 11.20
CA GLY A 363 -7.53 -15.63 12.36
C GLY A 363 -6.63 -15.35 13.57
N LYS A 364 -5.67 -14.41 13.43
CA LYS A 364 -4.71 -14.02 14.47
C LYS A 364 -4.40 -12.53 14.37
N VAL A 365 -4.02 -11.95 15.51
CA VAL A 365 -3.53 -10.57 15.61
C VAL A 365 -2.01 -10.57 15.44
N PHE A 366 -1.49 -9.61 14.68
CA PHE A 366 -0.04 -9.39 14.58
C PHE A 366 0.46 -8.70 15.84
N SER A 367 1.50 -9.27 16.45
CA SER A 367 2.18 -8.67 17.60
C SER A 367 3.67 -8.86 17.46
N TRP A 368 4.41 -7.76 17.60
CA TRP A 368 5.86 -7.78 17.69
C TRP A 368 6.30 -6.92 18.87
N ASP A 369 6.70 -7.59 19.94
CA ASP A 369 7.09 -7.02 21.24
C ASP A 369 8.29 -6.05 21.15
N LYS A 370 9.14 -6.20 20.13
CA LYS A 370 10.31 -5.34 19.90
C LYS A 370 10.02 -4.15 18.97
N ASP A 371 8.77 -3.96 18.54
CA ASP A 371 8.42 -2.92 17.57
C ASP A 371 8.56 -1.50 18.14
N SER A 372 8.31 -1.32 19.44
CA SER A 372 8.44 -0.03 20.15
C SER A 372 9.81 0.18 20.82
N VAL A 373 10.69 -0.81 20.77
CA VAL A 373 12.00 -0.77 21.46
C VAL A 373 13.10 -0.34 20.49
N ALA A 374 13.97 0.57 20.90
CA ALA A 374 15.18 0.87 20.13
C ALA A 374 16.11 -0.36 20.12
N LEU A 375 16.48 -0.82 18.93
CA LEU A 375 17.33 -2.00 18.74
C LEU A 375 18.65 -1.59 18.10
N SER A 376 19.74 -2.17 18.59
CA SER A 376 21.07 -2.02 17.99
C SER A 376 21.20 -2.86 16.70
N LEU A 377 22.14 -2.50 15.83
CA LEU A 377 22.41 -3.24 14.59
C LEU A 377 22.76 -4.73 14.82
N PRO A 378 23.57 -5.11 15.84
CA PRO A 378 23.80 -6.52 16.14
C PRO A 378 22.52 -7.28 16.54
N GLU A 379 21.63 -6.67 17.32
CA GLU A 379 20.35 -7.27 17.70
C GLU A 379 19.44 -7.47 16.48
N LEU A 380 19.36 -6.46 15.61
CA LEU A 380 18.60 -6.54 14.36
C LEU A 380 19.14 -7.64 13.44
N ARG A 381 20.47 -7.77 13.29
CA ARG A 381 21.12 -8.84 12.53
C ARG A 381 20.76 -10.22 13.06
N ALA A 382 20.74 -10.40 14.38
CA ALA A 382 20.34 -11.66 15.00
C ALA A 382 18.86 -11.98 14.74
N LEU A 383 17.98 -10.97 14.83
CA LEU A 383 16.54 -11.11 14.58
C LEU A 383 16.23 -11.47 13.12
N PHE A 384 16.96 -10.93 12.15
CA PHE A 384 16.82 -11.33 10.75
C PHE A 384 17.14 -12.81 10.56
N LEU A 385 18.25 -13.30 11.12
CA LEU A 385 18.61 -14.71 11.05
C LEU A 385 17.56 -15.60 11.72
N GLU A 386 17.02 -15.16 12.86
CA GLU A 386 15.94 -15.87 13.53
C GLU A 386 14.70 -15.97 12.65
N GLU A 387 14.30 -14.88 12.00
CA GLU A 387 13.14 -14.84 11.12
C GLU A 387 13.31 -15.72 9.88
N ILE A 388 14.48 -15.64 9.22
CA ILE A 388 14.81 -16.48 8.05
C ILE A 388 14.76 -17.96 8.45
N ARG A 389 15.39 -18.33 9.58
CA ARG A 389 15.34 -19.70 10.09
C ARG A 389 13.93 -20.12 10.46
N HIS A 390 13.11 -19.24 11.03
CA HIS A 390 11.73 -19.52 11.37
C HIS A 390 10.91 -19.81 10.10
N PHE A 391 11.08 -19.01 9.06
CA PHE A 391 10.42 -19.18 7.77
C PHE A 391 10.75 -20.54 7.12
N HIS A 392 12.01 -20.99 7.19
CA HIS A 392 12.42 -22.29 6.63
C HIS A 392 12.15 -23.50 7.55
N ARG A 393 11.59 -23.32 8.75
CA ARG A 393 11.23 -24.48 9.58
C ARG A 393 10.11 -25.28 8.90
N PRO A 394 10.17 -26.62 8.90
CA PRO A 394 9.07 -27.44 8.41
C PRO A 394 7.78 -27.09 9.17
N LYS A 395 6.71 -26.74 8.43
CA LYS A 395 5.38 -26.60 9.02
C LYS A 395 4.94 -27.99 9.48
N ARG A 396 4.76 -28.16 10.79
CA ARG A 396 4.34 -29.43 11.41
C ARG A 396 2.89 -29.76 11.11
#